data_AF-A0AAW8D659-F1
#
_entry.id   AF-A0AAW8D659-F1
#
_cell.length_a   1.000
_cell.length_b   1.000
_cell.length_c   1.000
_cell.angle_alpha   90.00
_cell.angle_beta   90.00
_cell.angle_gamma   90.00
#
_symmetry.space_group_name_H-M   'P 1'
#
loop_
_entity.id
_entity.type
_entity.pdbx_description
1 polymer ?
#
loop_
_entity_poly.entity_id
_entity_poly.type
_entity_poly.pdbx_seq_one_letter_code
_entity_poly.pdbx_strand_id
1 'polypeptide(L)'
;MKLSTGLRNGLLSGDSLKALLDGGEIRIYDTTTVPASADDATTGATLLVVIKNAGAGITFTTATGGVMQKTLAEVWSGVNGATGTAKFYRHVLSADDNSASSSAVRIQGTVGLAGADMNLSSVALTSGATQSLNFYSVAMPAG
;
A
#
# COMPACT_ATOMS: atom_id res chain seq x y z
N MET A 1 3.62 10.37 1.06
CA MET A 1 3.11 9.21 1.82
C MET A 1 2.62 9.63 3.20
N LYS A 2 1.61 8.94 3.74
CA LYS A 2 1.00 9.17 5.06
C LYS A 2 0.99 7.87 5.86
N LEU A 3 1.27 7.96 7.16
CA LEU A 3 1.25 6.82 8.10
C LEU A 3 0.04 6.98 9.04
N SER A 4 -0.69 5.89 9.30
CA SER A 4 -1.80 5.90 10.27
C SER A 4 -1.30 6.16 11.69
N THR A 5 -2.23 6.58 12.55
CA THR A 5 -1.95 6.76 13.98
C THR A 5 -1.49 5.45 14.63
N GLY A 6 -2.14 4.33 14.30
CA GLY A 6 -1.77 3.01 14.81
C GLY A 6 -0.35 2.61 14.42
N LEU A 7 0.03 2.82 13.15
CA LEU A 7 1.38 2.54 12.69
C LEU A 7 2.42 3.41 13.39
N ARG A 8 2.21 4.73 13.47
CA ARG A 8 3.14 5.63 14.15
C ARG A 8 3.32 5.27 15.62
N ASN A 9 2.24 4.91 16.31
CA ASN A 9 2.31 4.52 17.72
C ASN A 9 3.08 3.22 17.91
N GLY A 10 2.87 2.21 17.07
CA GLY A 10 3.64 0.95 17.12
C GLY A 10 5.14 1.21 16.95
N LEU A 11 5.51 1.99 15.94
CA LEU A 11 6.92 2.37 15.69
C LEU A 11 7.56 3.10 16.88
N LEU A 12 6.83 4.02 17.51
CA LEU A 12 7.33 4.79 18.66
C LEU A 12 7.30 3.98 19.98
N SER A 13 6.61 2.84 20.00
CA SER A 13 6.48 1.96 21.18
C SER A 13 7.44 0.77 21.15
N GLY A 14 8.29 0.66 20.12
CA GLY A 14 9.36 -0.33 20.03
C GLY A 14 9.16 -1.41 18.96
N ASP A 15 8.06 -1.39 18.22
CA ASP A 15 7.88 -2.28 17.07
C ASP A 15 8.71 -1.82 15.87
N SER A 16 9.01 -2.76 14.97
CA SER A 16 9.59 -2.43 13.67
C SER A 16 8.50 -2.30 12.60
N LEU A 17 8.72 -1.40 11.63
CA LEU A 17 7.83 -1.25 10.48
C LEU A 17 7.63 -2.58 9.74
N LYS A 18 8.69 -3.39 9.66
CA LYS A 18 8.65 -4.71 9.04
C LYS A 18 7.70 -5.65 9.77
N ALA A 19 7.83 -5.76 11.09
CA ALA A 19 6.98 -6.62 11.90
C ALA A 19 5.50 -6.22 11.85
N LEU A 20 5.21 -4.91 11.78
CA LEU A 20 3.84 -4.39 11.72
C LEU A 20 3.14 -4.61 10.38
N LEU A 21 3.89 -4.82 9.29
CA LEU A 21 3.35 -4.87 7.92
C LEU A 21 3.64 -6.17 7.16
N ASP A 22 4.58 -7.00 7.62
CA ASP A 22 4.84 -8.30 7.03
C ASP A 22 3.56 -9.15 7.03
N GLY A 23 3.28 -9.80 5.90
CA GLY A 23 2.05 -10.57 5.71
C GLY A 23 0.85 -9.71 5.29
N GLY A 24 1.04 -8.41 5.12
CA GLY A 24 0.01 -7.49 4.62
C GLY A 24 -0.27 -7.62 3.12
N GLU A 25 -0.96 -6.62 2.58
CA GLU A 25 -1.34 -6.50 1.19
C GLU A 25 -1.39 -5.03 0.77
N ILE A 26 -1.20 -4.77 -0.53
CA ILE A 26 -1.36 -3.44 -1.10
C ILE A 26 -2.69 -3.38 -1.84
N ARG A 27 -3.53 -2.43 -1.47
CA ARG A 27 -4.83 -2.16 -2.11
C ARG A 27 -4.73 -0.87 -2.91
N ILE A 28 -5.08 -0.90 -4.19
CA ILE A 28 -5.03 0.26 -5.09
C ILE A 28 -6.46 0.68 -5.43
N TYR A 29 -6.72 1.98 -5.37
CA TYR A 29 -8.06 2.53 -5.51
C TYR A 29 -8.15 3.62 -6.57
N ASP A 30 -9.32 3.69 -7.20
CA ASP A 30 -9.79 4.89 -7.90
C ASP A 30 -10.65 5.72 -6.96
N THR A 31 -10.54 7.04 -7.06
CA THR A 31 -11.35 7.98 -6.29
C THR A 31 -11.30 9.37 -6.94
N THR A 32 -12.32 10.19 -6.70
CA THR A 32 -12.28 11.61 -7.03
C THR A 32 -11.42 12.40 -6.04
N THR A 33 -11.44 12.00 -4.77
CA THR A 33 -10.70 12.65 -3.67
C THR A 33 -9.95 11.62 -2.85
N VAL A 34 -8.62 11.76 -2.76
CA VAL A 34 -7.78 10.89 -1.93
C VAL A 34 -8.03 11.21 -0.46
N PRO A 35 -8.23 10.21 0.42
CA PRO A 35 -8.42 10.45 1.85
C PRO A 35 -7.30 11.33 2.45
N ALA A 36 -7.69 12.25 3.34
CA ALA A 36 -6.77 13.23 3.91
C ALA A 36 -5.74 12.55 4.83
N SER A 37 -6.16 11.52 5.56
CA SER A 37 -5.35 10.67 6.44
C SER A 37 -5.40 9.19 6.01
N ALA A 38 -4.42 8.42 6.48
CA ALA A 38 -4.48 6.96 6.44
C ALA A 38 -5.49 6.39 7.46
N ASP A 39 -5.86 7.18 8.47
CA ASP A 39 -6.88 6.82 9.48
C ASP A 39 -8.31 6.91 8.92
N ASP A 40 -8.53 7.72 7.88
CA ASP A 40 -9.86 7.95 7.30
C ASP A 40 -10.40 6.68 6.61
N ALA A 41 -11.72 6.56 6.51
CA ALA A 41 -12.33 5.52 5.68
C ALA A 41 -12.04 5.74 4.18
N THR A 42 -12.04 4.67 3.38
CA THR A 42 -12.00 4.79 1.90
C THR A 42 -13.38 4.99 1.28
N THR A 43 -14.31 5.66 1.99
CA THR A 43 -15.69 5.85 1.54
C THR A 43 -15.74 6.50 0.16
N GLY A 44 -16.46 5.87 -0.77
CA GLY A 44 -16.59 6.36 -2.15
C GLY A 44 -15.41 6.03 -3.07
N ALA A 45 -14.33 5.42 -2.56
CA ALA A 45 -13.24 4.92 -3.39
C ALA A 45 -13.57 3.51 -3.92
N THR A 46 -13.28 3.28 -5.20
CA THR A 46 -13.42 1.96 -5.85
C THR A 46 -12.12 1.20 -5.69
N LEU A 47 -12.17 0.03 -5.05
CA LEU A 47 -11.02 -0.88 -5.01
C LEU A 47 -10.78 -1.46 -6.41
N LEU A 48 -9.63 -1.14 -6.99
CA LEU A 48 -9.24 -1.63 -8.32
C LEU A 48 -8.55 -2.98 -8.23
N VAL A 49 -7.57 -3.13 -7.33
CA VAL A 49 -6.78 -4.36 -7.20
C VAL A 49 -6.23 -4.52 -5.80
N VAL A 50 -6.14 -5.78 -5.36
CA VAL A 50 -5.39 -6.21 -4.18
C VAL A 50 -4.14 -6.95 -4.66
N ILE A 51 -2.97 -6.39 -4.34
CA ILE A 51 -1.66 -6.93 -4.67
C ILE A 51 -1.17 -7.80 -3.51
N LYS A 52 -0.84 -9.05 -3.84
CA LYS A 52 -0.35 -10.09 -2.93
C LYS A 52 0.83 -10.85 -3.54
N ASN A 53 1.52 -11.65 -2.72
CA ASN A 53 2.52 -12.59 -3.20
C ASN A 53 1.84 -13.93 -3.55
N ALA A 54 1.34 -14.08 -4.78
CA ALA A 54 0.60 -15.27 -5.22
C ALA A 54 -0.52 -15.71 -4.25
N GLY A 55 -1.25 -14.75 -3.69
CA GLY A 55 -2.33 -14.97 -2.72
C GLY A 55 -1.89 -14.95 -1.24
N ALA A 56 -0.60 -15.09 -0.96
CA ALA A 56 -0.03 -14.90 0.37
C ALA A 56 0.25 -13.42 0.67
N GLY A 57 0.46 -13.10 1.94
CA GLY A 57 0.88 -11.76 2.35
C GLY A 57 2.25 -11.39 1.81
N ILE A 58 2.48 -10.08 1.64
CA ILE A 58 3.74 -9.55 1.10
C ILE A 58 4.79 -9.36 2.19
N THR A 59 6.07 -9.48 1.84
CA THR A 59 7.17 -9.31 2.80
C THR A 59 8.29 -8.42 2.28
N PHE A 60 8.99 -7.77 3.20
CA PHE A 60 10.12 -6.90 2.86
C PHE A 60 11.47 -7.58 3.08
N THR A 61 12.48 -7.13 2.36
CA THR A 61 13.87 -7.39 2.72
C THR A 61 14.24 -6.67 4.01
N THR A 62 15.37 -7.03 4.61
CA THR A 62 16.00 -6.21 5.65
C THR A 62 16.23 -4.80 5.13
N ALA A 63 15.98 -3.79 5.97
CA ALA A 63 16.20 -2.40 5.61
C ALA A 63 17.70 -2.10 5.45
N THR A 64 18.04 -1.26 4.47
CA THR A 64 19.39 -0.72 4.27
C THR A 64 19.31 0.75 3.87
N GLY A 65 20.21 1.59 4.37
CA GLY A 65 20.23 3.03 4.04
C GLY A 65 18.92 3.77 4.35
N GLY A 66 18.17 3.34 5.37
CA GLY A 66 16.86 3.92 5.73
C GLY A 66 15.69 3.49 4.82
N VAL A 67 15.92 2.53 3.93
CA VAL A 67 14.92 2.05 2.97
C VAL A 67 14.67 0.57 3.17
N MET A 68 13.39 0.19 3.19
CA MET A 68 12.93 -1.18 3.14
C MET A 68 12.33 -1.44 1.75
N GLN A 69 12.66 -2.57 1.13
CA GLN A 69 12.25 -2.86 -0.25
C GLN A 69 11.48 -4.18 -0.31
N LYS A 70 10.63 -4.30 -1.32
CA LYS A 70 9.99 -5.57 -1.70
C LYS A 70 11.04 -6.69 -1.80
N THR A 71 10.70 -7.87 -1.27
CA THR A 71 11.52 -9.08 -1.47
C THR A 71 11.59 -9.46 -2.97
N LEU A 72 12.81 -9.59 -3.50
CA LEU A 72 13.04 -9.84 -4.93
C LEU A 72 12.49 -11.20 -5.40
N ALA A 73 12.49 -12.20 -4.53
CA ALA A 73 11.98 -13.54 -4.83
C ALA A 73 10.44 -13.61 -4.89
N GLU A 74 9.74 -12.60 -4.36
CA GLU A 74 8.27 -12.60 -4.35
C GLU A 74 7.69 -12.05 -5.64
N VAL A 75 6.55 -12.57 -6.08
CA VAL A 75 5.82 -12.05 -7.24
C VAL A 75 4.61 -11.30 -6.74
N TRP A 76 4.72 -9.98 -6.65
CA TRP A 76 3.62 -9.13 -6.18
C TRP A 76 2.71 -8.79 -7.34
N SER A 77 1.50 -9.33 -7.30
CA SER A 77 0.51 -9.09 -8.34
C SER A 77 -0.91 -9.24 -7.82
N GLY A 78 -1.87 -8.79 -8.62
CA GLY A 78 -3.29 -9.00 -8.41
C GLY A 78 -4.03 -8.88 -9.73
N VAL A 79 -5.24 -9.43 -9.79
CA VAL A 79 -6.15 -9.21 -10.92
C VAL A 79 -7.03 -8.01 -10.59
N ASN A 80 -7.14 -7.08 -11.54
CA ASN A 80 -8.00 -5.91 -11.38
C ASN A 80 -9.46 -6.36 -11.28
N GLY A 81 -10.09 -6.09 -10.14
CA GLY A 81 -11.52 -6.35 -9.94
C GLY A 81 -12.41 -5.35 -10.68
N ALA A 82 -11.92 -4.12 -10.89
CA ALA A 82 -12.65 -3.05 -11.55
C ALA A 82 -11.78 -2.30 -12.57
N THR A 83 -12.44 -1.67 -13.54
CA THR A 83 -11.81 -0.72 -14.47
C THR A 83 -11.85 0.67 -13.84
N GLY A 84 -10.72 1.38 -13.86
CA GLY A 84 -10.62 2.73 -13.33
C GLY A 84 -9.22 3.30 -13.43
N THR A 85 -9.02 4.49 -12.88
CA THR A 85 -7.72 5.15 -12.82
C THR A 85 -7.14 5.04 -11.41
N ALA A 86 -6.03 4.35 -11.23
CA ALA A 86 -5.34 4.28 -9.95
C ALA A 86 -4.93 5.68 -9.46
N LYS A 87 -5.41 6.07 -8.28
CA LYS A 87 -5.15 7.39 -7.67
C LYS A 87 -4.33 7.31 -6.40
N PHE A 88 -4.62 6.31 -5.56
CA PHE A 88 -3.91 6.10 -4.31
C PHE A 88 -3.87 4.61 -3.98
N TYR A 89 -2.96 4.26 -3.07
CA TYR A 89 -2.87 2.91 -2.52
C TYR A 89 -2.87 2.96 -1.00
N ARG A 90 -3.25 1.84 -0.40
CA ARG A 90 -2.98 1.55 1.01
C ARG A 90 -2.22 0.24 1.15
N HIS A 91 -1.20 0.24 1.99
CA HIS A 91 -0.57 -0.99 2.46
C HIS A 91 -1.10 -1.26 3.86
N VAL A 92 -1.77 -2.41 4.02
CA VAL A 92 -2.55 -2.77 5.21
C VAL A 92 -2.37 -4.25 5.52
N LEU A 93 -2.76 -4.66 6.73
CA LEU A 93 -2.97 -6.08 7.04
C LEU A 93 -4.26 -6.59 6.41
N SER A 94 -4.34 -7.88 6.07
CA SER A 94 -5.53 -8.46 5.43
C SER A 94 -6.82 -8.31 6.25
N ALA A 95 -6.72 -8.17 7.57
CA ALA A 95 -7.86 -7.95 8.47
C ALA A 95 -8.43 -6.52 8.43
N ASP A 96 -7.77 -5.59 7.73
CA ASP A 96 -8.24 -4.20 7.61
C ASP A 96 -9.55 -4.13 6.81
N ASP A 97 -10.56 -3.46 7.35
CA ASP A 97 -11.90 -3.34 6.76
C ASP A 97 -12.10 -2.03 5.97
N ASN A 98 -11.07 -1.19 5.86
CA ASN A 98 -11.07 0.14 5.26
C ASN A 98 -11.99 1.18 5.93
N SER A 99 -12.53 0.89 7.11
CA SER A 99 -13.28 1.86 7.91
C SER A 99 -12.35 2.91 8.54
N ALA A 100 -12.94 3.97 9.09
CA ALA A 100 -12.16 4.96 9.82
C ALA A 100 -11.58 4.33 11.10
N SER A 101 -10.28 4.40 11.31
CA SER A 101 -9.61 3.75 12.43
C SER A 101 -8.31 4.45 12.81
N SER A 102 -8.11 4.67 14.11
CA SER A 102 -6.86 5.18 14.69
C SER A 102 -5.92 4.08 15.17
N SER A 103 -6.37 2.82 15.19
CA SER A 103 -5.57 1.66 15.63
C SER A 103 -5.04 0.82 14.46
N ALA A 104 -5.69 0.87 13.29
CA ALA A 104 -5.26 0.14 12.12
C ALA A 104 -3.85 0.55 11.68
N VAL A 105 -3.02 -0.43 11.30
CA VAL A 105 -1.69 -0.21 10.75
C VAL A 105 -1.82 -0.01 9.24
N ARG A 106 -1.61 1.22 8.77
CA ARG A 106 -1.78 1.59 7.36
C ARG A 106 -0.69 2.54 6.91
N ILE A 107 -0.19 2.29 5.71
CA ILE A 107 0.50 3.29 4.90
C ILE A 107 -0.44 3.71 3.78
N GLN A 108 -0.55 5.00 3.50
CA GLN A 108 -1.26 5.52 2.35
C GLN A 108 -0.33 6.35 1.47
N GLY A 109 -0.35 6.12 0.17
CA GLY A 109 0.42 6.92 -0.78
C GLY A 109 -0.35 7.18 -2.07
N THR A 110 0.09 8.18 -2.83
CA THR A 110 -0.45 8.46 -4.16
C THR A 110 0.05 7.46 -5.20
N VAL A 111 -0.74 7.23 -6.24
CA VAL A 111 -0.35 6.44 -7.42
C VAL A 111 -0.29 7.35 -8.64
N GLY A 112 0.75 7.21 -9.45
CA GLY A 112 0.97 8.02 -10.64
C GLY A 112 1.85 7.32 -11.67
N LEU A 113 2.12 7.99 -12.79
CA LEU A 113 3.10 7.53 -13.79
C LEU A 113 4.53 7.90 -13.38
N ALA A 114 4.69 9.05 -12.71
CA ALA A 114 5.95 9.55 -12.20
C ALA A 114 5.69 10.51 -11.01
N GLY A 115 6.69 10.65 -10.14
CA GLY A 115 6.67 11.60 -9.02
C GLY A 115 5.64 11.30 -7.93
N ALA A 116 4.95 10.15 -7.99
CA ALA A 116 4.04 9.70 -6.95
C ALA A 116 4.77 8.80 -5.93
N ASP A 117 4.11 8.55 -4.78
CA ASP A 117 4.61 7.60 -3.78
C ASP A 117 4.75 6.18 -4.36
N MET A 118 3.89 5.82 -5.33
CA MET A 118 3.97 4.60 -6.13
C MET A 118 3.81 4.95 -7.60
N ASN A 119 4.78 4.53 -8.41
CA ASN A 119 4.74 4.74 -9.86
C ASN A 119 4.39 3.43 -10.57
N LEU A 120 3.38 3.48 -11.44
CA LEU A 120 2.99 2.38 -12.33
C LEU A 120 3.32 2.75 -13.78
N SER A 121 3.51 1.75 -14.63
CA SER A 121 3.67 1.94 -16.08
C SER A 121 2.39 2.46 -16.74
N SER A 122 1.24 2.13 -16.17
CA SER A 122 -0.07 2.70 -16.50
C SER A 122 -0.87 2.88 -15.22
N VAL A 123 -1.58 4.01 -15.12
CA VAL A 123 -2.58 4.23 -14.07
C VAL A 123 -3.99 3.86 -14.51
N ALA A 124 -4.21 3.64 -15.80
CA ALA A 124 -5.48 3.12 -16.31
C ALA A 124 -5.48 1.61 -16.16
N LEU A 125 -6.28 1.12 -15.22
CA LEU A 125 -6.44 -0.30 -14.92
C LEU A 125 -7.73 -0.80 -15.54
N THR A 126 -7.67 -1.96 -16.18
CA THR A 126 -8.83 -2.62 -16.80
C THR A 126 -9.17 -3.88 -16.01
N SER A 127 -10.45 -4.06 -15.68
CA SER A 127 -10.95 -5.26 -15.00
C SER A 127 -10.52 -6.54 -15.72
N GLY A 128 -10.15 -7.57 -14.95
CA GLY A 128 -9.66 -8.86 -15.45
C GLY A 128 -8.19 -8.87 -15.88
N ALA A 129 -7.55 -7.70 -16.08
CA ALA A 129 -6.12 -7.64 -16.36
C ALA A 129 -5.30 -7.85 -15.08
N THR A 130 -4.14 -8.50 -15.23
CA THR A 130 -3.18 -8.64 -14.11
C THR A 130 -2.38 -7.35 -13.96
N GLN A 131 -2.35 -6.83 -12.74
CA GLN A 131 -1.46 -5.75 -12.33
C GLN A 131 -0.31 -6.32 -11.51
N SER A 132 0.92 -6.14 -11.99
CA SER A 132 2.14 -6.50 -11.26
C SER A 132 2.73 -5.26 -10.58
N LEU A 133 3.35 -5.46 -9.42
CA LEU A 133 4.10 -4.43 -8.70
C LEU A 133 5.55 -4.87 -8.54
N ASN A 134 6.38 -4.49 -9.50
CA ASN A 134 7.77 -4.92 -9.56
C ASN A 134 8.68 -4.17 -8.58
N PHE A 135 8.31 -2.93 -8.25
CA PHE A 135 9.07 -2.08 -7.34
C PHE A 135 8.14 -1.50 -6.28
N TYR A 136 8.53 -1.68 -5.03
CA TYR A 136 7.91 -1.02 -3.90
C TYR A 136 8.96 -0.86 -2.80
N SER A 137 8.99 0.32 -2.20
CA SER A 137 9.88 0.62 -1.11
C SER A 137 9.23 1.57 -0.13
N VAL A 138 9.56 1.42 1.14
CA VAL A 138 9.20 2.36 2.19
C VAL A 138 10.50 2.94 2.75
N ALA A 139 10.65 4.25 2.66
CA ALA A 139 11.81 4.97 3.18
C ALA A 139 11.41 5.79 4.39
N MET A 140 12.28 5.82 5.40
CA MET A 140 12.21 6.81 6.46
C MET A 140 12.96 8.08 6.01
N PRO A 141 12.43 9.27 6.32
CA PRO A 141 13.08 10.52 5.94
C PRO A 141 14.46 10.64 6.60
N ALA A 142 15.46 11.02 5.82
CA ALA A 142 16.71 11.59 6.32
C ALA A 142 16.49 13.11 6.43
N GLY A 143 16.84 13.69 7.58
CA GLY A 143 16.71 15.13 7.83
C GLY A 143 17.61 15.99 6.96
#